data_AF-A0A225VW38-F1
#
_entry.id   AF-A0A225VW38-F1
#
_cell.length_a   1.000
_cell.length_b   1.000
_cell.length_c   1.000
_cell.angle_alpha   90.00
_cell.angle_beta   90.00
_cell.angle_gamma   90.00
#
_symmetry.space_group_name_H-M   'P 1'
#
loop_
_entity.id
_entity.type
_entity.pdbx_description
1 polymer ?
#
loop_
_entity_poly.entity_id
_entity_poly.type
_entity_poly.pdbx_seq_one_letter_code
_entity_poly.pdbx_strand_id
1 'polypeptide(L)' 'MGPLEKKLSAEWLREKVSTTRTAKQKCLGVVMRTIRAREDISAECVVKSFEKAIPKEPEVML' A
#
# COMPACT_ATOMS: atom_id res chain seq x y z
N MET A 1 -8.80 -1.63 4.45
CA MET A 1 -7.77 -1.11 3.54
C MET A 1 -6.43 -1.10 4.24
N GLY A 2 -5.48 -1.90 3.76
CA GLY A 2 -4.12 -1.98 4.31
C GLY A 2 -3.30 -0.71 4.05
N PRO A 3 -2.09 -0.59 4.64
CA PRO A 3 -1.22 0.58 4.43
C PRO A 3 -0.94 0.88 2.96
N LEU A 4 -0.66 -0.16 2.16
CA LEU A 4 -0.38 -0.03 0.73
C LEU A 4 -1.56 0.50 -0.08
N GLU A 5 -2.76 -0.04 0.15
CA GLU A 5 -3.97 0.41 -0.56
C GLU A 5 -4.28 1.87 -0.27
N LYS A 6 -4.17 2.29 1.01
CA LYS A 6 -4.39 3.70 1.40
C LYS A 6 -3.41 4.64 0.68
N LYS A 7 -2.14 4.25 0.56
CA LYS A 7 -1.11 5.05 -0.12
C LYS A 7 -1.35 5.10 -1.63
N LEU A 8 -1.70 3.98 -2.25
CA LEU A 8 -2.05 3.93 -3.67
C LEU A 8 -3.25 4.81 -4.01
N SER A 9 -4.29 4.81 -3.17
CA SER A 9 -5.45 5.71 -3.35
C SER A 9 -5.06 7.18 -3.26
N ALA A 10 -4.18 7.55 -2.34
CA ALA A 10 -3.68 8.92 -2.22
C ALA A 10 -2.85 9.35 -3.44
N GLU A 11 -1.96 8.48 -3.94
CA GLU A 11 -1.17 8.75 -5.14
C GLU A 11 -2.04 8.85 -6.40
N TRP A 12 -3.12 8.05 -6.49
CA TRP A 12 -4.11 8.18 -7.57
C TRP A 12 -4.79 9.55 -7.61
N LEU A 13 -5.08 10.14 -6.44
CA LEU A 13 -5.69 11.46 -6.35
C LEU A 13 -4.70 12.59 -6.66
N ARG A 14 -3.39 12.39 -6.42
CA ARG A 14 -2.34 13.38 -6.73
C ARG A 14 -1.99 13.43 -8.21
N GLU A 15 -2.09 12.31 -8.94
CA GLU A 15 -1.70 12.27 -10.34
C GLU A 15 -2.79 12.88 -11.23
N LYS A 16 -2.44 13.88 -12.05
CA LYS A 16 -3.32 14.34 -13.14
C LYS A 16 -3.33 13.29 -14.25
N VAL A 17 -4.23 12.32 -14.13
CA VAL A 17 -4.36 11.25 -15.12
C VAL A 17 -5.08 11.78 -16.36
N SER A 18 -4.36 11.89 -17.48
CA SER A 18 -4.99 12.13 -18.78
C SER A 18 -5.92 10.96 -19.13
N THR A 19 -7.13 11.26 -19.59
CA THR A 19 -8.13 10.28 -20.01
C THR A 19 -7.69 9.48 -21.24
N THR A 20 -6.80 10.04 -22.06
CA THR A 20 -6.26 9.42 -23.27
C THR A 20 -4.89 8.80 -22.99
N ARG A 21 -4.87 7.59 -22.41
CA ARG A 21 -3.65 6.79 -22.23
C ARG A 21 -3.83 5.40 -22.85
N THR A 22 -2.80 4.91 -23.53
CA THR A 22 -2.75 3.52 -23.99
C THR A 22 -2.66 2.55 -22.80
N ALA A 23 -3.02 1.28 -23.01
CA ALA A 23 -2.92 0.26 -21.97
C ALA A 23 -1.50 0.15 -21.39
N LYS A 24 -0.47 0.23 -22.25
CA LYS A 24 0.94 0.20 -21.84
C LYS A 24 1.30 1.37 -20.92
N GLN A 25 0.83 2.58 -21.23
CA GLN A 25 1.08 3.76 -20.41
C GLN A 25 0.35 3.71 -19.06
N LYS A 26 -0.87 3.13 -19.03
CA LYS A 26 -1.62 2.91 -17.78
C LYS A 26 -0.88 1.91 -16.88
N CYS A 27 -0.41 0.80 -17.46
CA CYS A 27 0.38 -0.20 -16.75
C CYS A 27 1.65 0.40 -16.15
N LEU A 28 2.44 1.13 -16.95
CA LEU A 28 3.64 1.82 -16.45
C LEU A 28 3.33 2.81 -15.32
N GLY A 29 2.23 3.56 -15.44
CA GLY A 29 1.78 4.47 -14.38
C GLY A 29 1.44 3.75 -13.08
N VAL A 30 0.78 2.59 -13.15
CA VAL A 30 0.52 1.75 -11.97
C VAL A 30 1.84 1.29 -11.34
N VAL A 31 2.79 0.77 -12.12
CA VAL A 31 4.09 0.30 -11.60
C VAL A 31 4.83 1.42 -10.86
N MET A 32 4.95 2.60 -11.48
CA MET A 32 5.64 3.74 -10.87
C MET A 32 4.95 4.22 -9.58
N ARG A 33 3.61 4.21 -9.54
CA ARG A 33 2.86 4.54 -8.32
C ARG A 33 3.07 3.51 -7.21
N THR A 34 3.08 2.23 -7.55
CA THR A 34 3.33 1.17 -6.57
C THR A 34 4.73 1.27 -5.98
N ILE A 35 5.74 1.63 -6.78
CA ILE A 35 7.10 1.88 -6.29
C ILE A 35 7.10 3.03 -5.28
N ARG A 36 6.53 4.19 -5.62
CA ARG A 36 6.46 5.35 -4.71
C ARG A 36 5.67 5.06 -3.43
N ALA A 37 4.51 4.41 -3.57
CA ALA A 37 3.69 4.03 -2.43
C ALA A 37 4.42 3.06 -1.51
N ARG A 38 5.26 2.16 -2.07
CA ARG A 38 6.11 1.26 -1.28
C ARG A 38 7.23 2.00 -0.56
N GLU A 39 7.92 2.93 -1.22
CA GLU A 39 8.99 3.73 -0.61
C GLU A 39 8.49 4.58 0.57
N ASP A 40 7.24 5.02 0.52
CA ASP A 40 6.59 5.79 1.59
C ASP A 40 6.08 4.92 2.76
N ILE A 41 6.08 3.59 2.62
CA ILE A 41 5.72 2.66 3.71
C ILE A 41 6.99 2.37 4.52
N SER A 42 6.99 2.78 5.79
CA SER A 42 8.10 2.47 6.69
C SER A 42 8.18 0.98 6.99
N ALA A 43 9.40 0.47 7.21
CA ALA A 43 9.63 -0.91 7.65
C ALA A 43 8.87 -1.23 8.95
N GLU A 44 8.79 -0.27 9.87
CA GLU A 44 8.02 -0.40 11.11
C GLU A 44 6.53 -0.65 10.85
N CYS A 45 5.94 0.02 9.86
CA CYS A 45 4.55 -0.20 9.48
C CYS A 45 4.32 -1.65 9.02
N VAL A 46 5.25 -2.19 8.24
CA VAL A 46 5.22 -3.59 7.78
C VAL A 46 5.31 -4.55 8.96
N VAL A 47 6.30 -4.36 9.85
CA VAL A 47 6.50 -5.19 11.04
C VAL A 47 5.25 -5.23 11.90
N LYS A 48 4.69 -4.06 12.25
CA LYS A 48 3.46 -3.96 13.06
C LYS A 48 2.25 -4.63 12.41
N SER A 49 2.18 -4.63 11.08
CA SER A 49 1.12 -5.35 10.36
C SER A 49 1.27 -6.87 10.51
N PHE A 50 2.49 -7.41 10.48
CA PHE A 50 2.73 -8.83 10.72
C PHE A 50 2.52 -9.21 12.19
N GLU A 51 3.01 -8.41 13.14
CA GLU A 51 2.79 -8.65 14.58
C GLU A 51 1.31 -8.76 14.94
N LYS A 52 0.45 -7.94 14.33
CA LYS A 52 -1.01 -8.01 14.52
C LYS A 52 -1.63 -9.29 13.97
N ALA A 53 -1.01 -9.92 12.96
CA ALA A 53 -1.49 -11.14 12.36
C ALA A 53 -1.01 -12.39 13.09
N ILE A 54 0.02 -12.28 13.95
CA ILE A 54 0.48 -13.37 14.81
C ILE A 54 -0.58 -13.60 15.89
N PRO A 55 -1.19 -14.79 15.96
CA PRO A 55 -2.10 -15.12 17.05
C PRO A 55 -1.35 -15.02 18.37
N LYS A 56 -1.84 -14.18 19.27
CA LYS A 56 -1.37 -14.21 20.66
C LYS A 56 -2.05 -15.40 21.32
N GLU A 57 -1.29 -16.20 22.07
CA GLU A 57 -1.90 -17.20 22.95
C GLU A 57 -2.99 -16.50 23.76
N PRO A 58 -4.17 -17.12 23.95
CA PRO A 58 -5.16 -16.54 24.84
C PRO A 58 -4.46 -16.33 26.18
N GLU A 59 -4.49 -15.11 26.71
CA GLU A 59 -4.15 -14.86 28.10
C GLU A 59 -5.04 -15.78 28.91
N VAL A 60 -4.48 -16.93 29.33
CA VAL A 60 -5.14 -17.81 30.27
C VAL A 60 -5.23 -16.99 31.54
N MET A 61 -6.41 -16.42 31.78
CA MET A 61 -6.76 -15.80 33.04
C MET A 61 -6.67 -16.90 34.11
N LEU A 62 -5.52 -16.95 34.80
CA LEU A 62 -5.34 -17.66 36.06
C LEU A 62 -5.95 -16.83 37.19
#